data_AF-H2YKY5-F1
#
_entry.id   AF-H2YKY5-F1
#
_cell.length_a   1.000
_cell.length_b   1.000
_cell.length_c   1.000
_cell.angle_alpha   90.00
_cell.angle_beta   90.00
_cell.angle_gamma   90.00
#
_symmetry.space_group_name_H-M   'P 1'
#
loop_
_entity.id
_entity.type
_entity.pdbx_description
1 polymer ?
#
loop_
_entity_poly.entity_id
_entity_poly.type
_entity_poly.pdbx_seq_one_letter_code
_entity_poly.pdbx_strand_id
1 'polypeptide(L)'
;DNNKYPDLLVGTLSDFVVLLRSRPIITVESRLETSVSSLDLKLPSCSSGTKTYSCFEVTFCFRYNARHLEYTEELAIHYTVVLDSDLQKERKAARVGFVSPQGPSLLVDTGNIPRSGEWFCPGNLYQVFFLDLEDRLRPIKIDLEFDLAMGMNGVKREKPDFPVFNMIDDPIMDADYPHKRSTVVGLANTCGDDGCQSNLRVRGSIPEEVVVGRDGKLLLTLNVTNDGEEAHQAVVSAKLPQRVY
;
A
#
# COMPACT_ATOMS: atom_id res chain seq x y z
N ASP A 1 -39.49 11.65 3.00
CA ASP A 1 -38.68 12.72 3.66
C ASP A 1 -38.07 13.73 2.67
N ASN A 2 -38.62 13.87 1.46
CA ASN A 2 -38.17 14.80 0.40
C ASN A 2 -36.70 14.64 -0.04
N ASN A 3 -36.03 13.54 0.32
CA ASN A 3 -34.66 13.27 -0.09
C ASN A 3 -34.53 12.79 -1.56
N LYS A 4 -35.60 12.83 -2.37
CA LYS A 4 -35.69 12.39 -3.79
C LYS A 4 -35.39 10.91 -4.08
N TYR A 5 -35.25 10.05 -3.08
CA TYR A 5 -35.19 8.60 -3.26
C TYR A 5 -36.50 7.96 -2.79
N PRO A 6 -37.01 6.94 -3.50
CA PRO A 6 -38.21 6.24 -3.07
C PRO A 6 -37.94 5.45 -1.78
N ASP A 7 -38.86 5.52 -0.83
CA ASP A 7 -38.83 4.75 0.41
C ASP A 7 -39.65 3.46 0.30
N LEU A 8 -39.44 2.52 1.22
CA LEU A 8 -40.16 1.25 1.26
C LEU A 8 -40.90 1.08 2.59
N LEU A 9 -42.22 0.85 2.51
CA LEU A 9 -43.04 0.47 3.65
C LEU A 9 -43.23 -1.05 3.67
N VAL A 10 -42.89 -1.69 4.79
CA VAL A 10 -42.98 -3.14 4.97
C VAL A 10 -44.00 -3.45 6.07
N GLY A 11 -45.05 -4.19 5.70
CA GLY A 11 -46.00 -4.74 6.66
C GLY A 11 -45.42 -5.95 7.38
N THR A 12 -45.77 -6.11 8.66
CA THR A 12 -45.37 -7.28 9.45
C THR A 12 -46.61 -8.06 9.89
N LEU A 13 -46.41 -9.31 10.33
CA LEU A 13 -47.47 -10.11 10.97
C LEU A 13 -47.77 -9.66 12.42
N SER A 14 -47.01 -8.69 12.92
CA SER A 14 -47.20 -8.07 14.23
C SER A 14 -48.00 -6.77 14.10
N ASP A 15 -48.22 -6.08 15.22
CA ASP A 15 -48.95 -4.81 15.34
C ASP A 15 -48.13 -3.58 14.95
N PHE A 16 -47.07 -3.74 14.14
CA PHE A 16 -46.24 -2.64 13.68
C PHE A 16 -45.92 -2.72 12.18
N VAL A 17 -45.60 -1.56 11.60
CA VAL A 17 -45.10 -1.41 10.24
C VAL A 17 -43.68 -0.86 10.29
N VAL A 18 -42.85 -1.23 9.31
CA VAL A 18 -41.48 -0.76 9.20
C VAL A 18 -41.37 0.17 8.00
N LEU A 19 -40.91 1.39 8.22
CA LEU A 19 -40.51 2.31 7.15
C LEU A 19 -38.99 2.22 6.96
N LEU A 20 -38.56 1.81 5.78
CA LEU A 20 -37.17 1.83 5.35
C LEU A 20 -36.96 3.05 4.46
N ARG A 21 -36.16 4.01 4.93
CA ARG A 21 -35.85 5.23 4.17
C ARG A 21 -34.58 5.08 3.38
N SER A 22 -34.61 5.55 2.14
CA SER A 22 -33.46 5.44 1.22
C SER A 22 -32.38 6.47 1.56
N ARG A 23 -31.13 6.14 1.27
CA ARG A 23 -29.98 7.04 1.44
C ARG A 23 -29.54 7.62 0.08
N PRO A 24 -29.11 8.88 0.01
CA PRO A 24 -28.53 9.43 -1.20
C PRO A 24 -27.28 8.67 -1.64
N ILE A 25 -27.18 8.38 -2.94
CA ILE A 25 -26.03 7.69 -3.52
C ILE A 25 -25.04 8.73 -4.05
N ILE A 26 -23.76 8.55 -3.70
CA ILE A 26 -22.65 9.36 -4.18
C ILE A 26 -21.65 8.48 -4.92
N THR A 27 -21.27 8.90 -6.12
CA THR A 27 -20.21 8.27 -6.88
C THR A 27 -18.90 8.97 -6.57
N VAL A 28 -17.89 8.22 -6.12
CA VAL A 28 -16.54 8.74 -5.91
C VAL A 28 -15.59 8.10 -6.93
N GLU A 29 -15.00 8.94 -7.77
CA GLU A 29 -13.92 8.56 -8.66
C GLU A 29 -12.57 8.78 -7.97
N SER A 30 -11.63 7.87 -8.23
CA SER A 30 -10.27 7.94 -7.67
C SER A 30 -9.20 7.76 -8.75
N ARG A 31 -8.05 8.41 -8.53
CA ARG A 31 -6.80 8.20 -9.27
C ARG A 31 -5.69 7.86 -8.31
N LEU A 32 -4.77 7.02 -8.77
CA LEU A 32 -3.54 6.65 -8.09
C LEU A 32 -2.48 6.53 -9.18
N GLU A 33 -1.50 7.43 -9.14
CA GLU A 33 -0.50 7.62 -10.17
C GLU A 33 0.88 7.69 -9.52
N THR A 34 1.90 7.20 -10.23
CA THR A 34 3.30 7.23 -9.82
C THR A 34 4.13 7.95 -10.87
N SER A 35 5.16 8.68 -10.46
CA SER A 35 6.01 9.41 -11.42
C SER A 35 6.87 8.49 -12.30
N VAL A 36 7.06 7.24 -11.88
CA VAL A 36 7.78 6.21 -12.63
C VAL A 36 7.01 4.89 -12.60
N SER A 37 7.17 4.08 -13.65
CA SER A 37 6.73 2.69 -13.68
C SER A 37 7.80 1.72 -13.16
N SER A 38 9.06 2.14 -13.15
CA SER A 38 10.21 1.36 -12.65
C SER A 38 11.22 2.26 -11.96
N LEU A 39 11.71 1.84 -10.80
CA LEU A 39 12.68 2.57 -9.98
C LEU A 39 14.07 1.95 -10.12
N ASP A 40 15.05 2.74 -10.57
CA ASP A 40 16.45 2.31 -10.62
C ASP A 40 17.14 2.55 -9.25
N LEU A 41 17.56 1.45 -8.62
CA LEU A 41 18.23 1.48 -7.33
C LEU A 41 19.71 1.93 -7.43
N LYS A 42 20.28 1.94 -8.62
CA LYS A 42 21.67 2.38 -8.89
C LYS A 42 21.76 3.87 -9.16
N LEU A 43 20.63 4.52 -9.45
CA LEU A 43 20.53 5.95 -9.73
C LEU A 43 19.70 6.66 -8.65
N PRO A 44 20.31 7.03 -7.51
CA PRO A 44 19.64 7.83 -6.49
C PRO A 44 19.09 9.14 -7.08
N SER A 45 17.81 9.42 -6.81
CA SER A 45 17.07 10.56 -7.38
C SER A 45 16.71 11.64 -6.35
N CYS A 46 16.93 11.37 -5.07
CA CYS A 46 16.56 12.25 -3.96
C CYS A 46 17.63 12.20 -2.85
N SER A 47 17.62 13.20 -1.97
CA SER A 47 18.48 13.26 -0.79
C SER A 47 17.69 13.51 0.49
N SER A 48 18.17 12.94 1.58
CA SER A 48 17.66 13.22 2.93
C SER A 48 18.85 13.36 3.87
N GLY A 49 19.08 14.60 4.34
CA GLY A 49 20.31 14.96 5.04
C GLY A 49 21.54 14.80 4.14
N THR A 50 22.52 14.01 4.59
CA THR A 50 23.77 13.74 3.85
C THR A 50 23.72 12.47 2.99
N LYS A 51 22.62 11.70 3.04
CA LYS A 51 22.47 10.45 2.29
C LYS A 51 21.58 10.65 1.07
N THR A 52 21.90 9.94 -0.01
CA THR A 52 21.09 9.86 -1.23
C THR A 52 20.30 8.57 -1.26
N TYR A 53 19.11 8.61 -1.85
CA TYR A 53 18.19 7.47 -1.95
C TYR A 53 17.60 7.40 -3.36
N SER A 54 17.13 6.22 -3.76
CA SER A 54 16.24 6.09 -4.91
C SER A 54 14.82 6.40 -4.45
N CYS A 55 14.21 7.41 -5.06
CA CYS A 55 12.84 7.82 -4.78
C CYS A 55 12.00 7.89 -6.05
N PHE A 56 10.69 7.86 -5.83
CA PHE A 56 9.68 8.27 -6.79
C PHE A 56 8.57 9.03 -6.09
N GLU A 57 7.58 9.49 -6.83
CA GLU A 57 6.46 10.27 -6.32
C GLU A 57 5.16 9.51 -6.55
N VAL A 58 4.24 9.66 -5.62
CA VAL A 58 2.89 9.10 -5.67
C VAL A 58 1.89 10.23 -5.51
N THR A 59 0.92 10.28 -6.41
CA THR A 59 -0.23 11.19 -6.33
C THR A 59 -1.50 10.38 -6.35
N PHE A 60 -2.42 10.68 -5.44
CA PHE A 60 -3.76 10.15 -5.45
C PHE A 60 -4.77 11.29 -5.32
N CYS A 61 -5.87 11.16 -6.03
CA CYS A 61 -6.87 12.21 -6.11
C CYS A 61 -8.26 11.60 -6.09
N PHE A 62 -9.21 12.39 -5.61
CA PHE A 62 -10.61 12.04 -5.54
C PHE A 62 -11.45 13.11 -6.22
N ARG A 63 -12.56 12.68 -6.80
CA ARG A 63 -13.61 13.55 -7.30
C ARG A 63 -14.92 12.86 -7.03
N TYR A 64 -15.93 13.57 -6.57
CA TYR A 64 -17.25 12.99 -6.38
C TYR A 64 -18.29 13.61 -7.29
N ASN A 65 -19.33 12.83 -7.56
CA ASN A 65 -20.53 13.25 -8.25
C ASN A 65 -21.76 12.80 -7.45
N ALA A 66 -22.73 13.70 -7.30
CA ALA A 66 -23.97 13.44 -6.59
C ALA A 66 -25.15 13.83 -7.49
N ARG A 67 -26.15 12.95 -7.58
CA ARG A 67 -27.29 13.10 -8.50
C ARG A 67 -28.09 14.39 -8.29
N HIS A 68 -28.27 14.81 -7.03
CA HIS A 68 -28.95 16.06 -6.71
C HIS A 68 -28.03 16.99 -5.90
N LEU A 69 -28.25 18.30 -6.05
CA LEU A 69 -27.41 19.36 -5.47
C LEU A 69 -27.46 19.38 -3.93
N GLU A 70 -28.56 18.93 -3.36
CA GLU A 70 -28.87 19.06 -1.94
C GLU A 70 -28.06 18.11 -1.02
N TYR A 71 -27.36 17.10 -1.55
CA TYR A 71 -26.81 15.99 -0.73
C TYR A 71 -25.42 16.16 -0.13
N THR A 72 -24.68 17.22 -0.48
CA THR A 72 -23.36 17.52 0.12
C THR A 72 -22.74 18.73 -0.60
N GLU A 73 -22.27 19.72 0.14
CA GLU A 73 -21.42 20.81 -0.39
C GLU A 73 -19.93 20.39 -0.36
N GLU A 74 -19.53 19.66 0.68
CA GLU A 74 -18.19 19.06 0.83
C GLU A 74 -18.29 17.61 1.28
N LEU A 75 -17.59 16.71 0.59
CA LEU A 75 -17.61 15.30 0.90
C LEU A 75 -16.36 14.91 1.68
N ALA A 76 -16.53 14.62 2.97
CA ALA A 76 -15.46 14.11 3.82
C ALA A 76 -15.17 12.64 3.51
N ILE A 77 -13.96 12.35 3.06
CA ILE A 77 -13.49 11.02 2.71
C ILE A 77 -12.35 10.60 3.62
N HIS A 78 -12.47 9.43 4.24
CA HIS A 78 -11.38 8.77 4.94
C HIS A 78 -10.64 7.91 3.91
N TYR A 79 -9.31 8.03 3.86
CA TYR A 79 -8.51 7.26 2.93
C TYR A 79 -7.27 6.66 3.60
N THR A 80 -6.80 5.56 3.02
CA THR A 80 -5.64 4.81 3.47
C THR A 80 -4.79 4.45 2.26
N VAL A 81 -3.50 4.77 2.32
CA VAL A 81 -2.51 4.42 1.31
C VAL A 81 -1.44 3.55 1.94
N VAL A 82 -1.24 2.36 1.38
CA VAL A 82 -0.30 1.35 1.88
C VAL A 82 0.79 1.12 0.85
N LEU A 83 2.03 1.43 1.19
CA LEU A 83 3.20 1.11 0.38
C LEU A 83 3.69 -0.31 0.66
N ASP A 84 4.22 -1.01 -0.35
CA ASP A 84 4.66 -2.41 -0.25
C ASP A 84 3.57 -3.33 0.35
N SER A 85 2.33 -3.15 -0.12
CA SER A 85 1.15 -3.78 0.50
C SER A 85 1.19 -5.31 0.53
N ASP A 86 1.83 -5.96 -0.45
CA ASP A 86 2.02 -7.41 -0.46
C ASP A 86 3.02 -7.87 0.63
N LEU A 87 4.07 -7.09 0.90
CA LEU A 87 5.00 -7.39 2.01
C LEU A 87 4.33 -7.26 3.36
N GLN A 88 3.55 -6.19 3.53
CA GLN A 88 2.81 -5.97 4.77
C GLN A 88 1.80 -7.08 5.04
N LYS A 89 1.12 -7.60 4.00
CA LYS A 89 0.24 -8.79 4.10
C LYS A 89 0.99 -10.04 4.52
N GLU A 90 2.24 -10.20 4.08
CA GLU A 90 3.16 -11.26 4.53
C GLU A 90 3.78 -10.99 5.92
N ARG A 91 3.42 -9.90 6.60
CA ARG A 91 4.02 -9.43 7.86
C ARG A 91 5.52 -9.16 7.76
N LYS A 92 6.00 -8.78 6.57
CA LYS A 92 7.37 -8.32 6.33
C LYS A 92 7.43 -6.80 6.39
N ALA A 93 8.60 -6.27 6.74
CA ALA A 93 8.85 -4.83 6.74
C ALA A 93 8.71 -4.27 5.32
N ALA A 94 8.03 -3.13 5.19
CA ALA A 94 8.02 -2.37 3.94
C ALA A 94 9.42 -1.84 3.64
N ARG A 95 9.79 -1.83 2.36
CA ARG A 95 11.08 -1.35 1.87
C ARG A 95 11.02 0.11 1.44
N VAL A 96 9.88 0.76 1.64
CA VAL A 96 9.62 2.12 1.22
C VAL A 96 8.88 2.90 2.30
N GLY A 97 9.14 4.21 2.38
CA GLY A 97 8.50 5.12 3.33
C GLY A 97 8.11 6.45 2.70
N PHE A 98 7.03 7.05 3.20
CA PHE A 98 6.56 8.37 2.79
C PHE A 98 7.42 9.50 3.38
N VAL A 99 7.66 10.57 2.60
CA VAL A 99 8.26 11.86 3.01
C VAL A 99 9.74 11.80 3.42
N SER A 100 10.16 10.72 4.09
CA SER A 100 11.54 10.51 4.51
C SER A 100 11.87 9.01 4.59
N PRO A 101 13.16 8.64 4.63
CA PRO A 101 13.57 7.24 4.81
C PRO A 101 13.14 6.61 6.15
N GLN A 102 12.84 7.41 7.17
CA GLN A 102 12.29 6.94 8.46
C GLN A 102 10.77 7.10 8.53
N GLY A 103 10.16 7.53 7.43
CA GLY A 103 8.73 7.77 7.36
C GLY A 103 7.92 6.48 7.37
N PRO A 104 6.61 6.58 7.64
CA PRO A 104 5.73 5.43 7.65
C PRO A 104 5.53 4.88 6.23
N SER A 105 5.23 3.59 6.12
CA SER A 105 4.77 2.94 4.88
C SER A 105 3.24 2.90 4.76
N LEU A 106 2.54 3.51 5.72
CA LEU A 106 1.10 3.61 5.82
C LEU A 106 0.74 5.08 6.03
N LEU A 107 -0.13 5.61 5.18
CA LEU A 107 -0.73 6.92 5.31
C LEU A 107 -2.23 6.74 5.54
N VAL A 108 -2.75 7.34 6.61
CA VAL A 108 -4.19 7.35 6.93
C VAL A 108 -4.56 8.79 7.25
N ASP A 109 -5.56 9.31 6.56
CA ASP A 109 -6.00 10.69 6.77
C ASP A 109 -7.44 10.90 6.24
N THR A 110 -8.01 12.06 6.52
CA THR A 110 -9.32 12.50 6.02
C THR A 110 -9.17 13.73 5.15
N GLY A 111 -9.91 13.79 4.05
CA GLY A 111 -9.92 14.94 3.15
C GLY A 111 -11.33 15.38 2.79
N ASN A 112 -11.52 16.67 2.54
CA ASN A 112 -12.79 17.22 2.09
C ASN A 112 -12.73 17.46 0.58
N ILE A 113 -13.49 16.67 -0.17
CA ILE A 113 -13.59 16.83 -1.62
C ILE A 113 -14.61 17.94 -1.89
N PRO A 114 -14.26 18.98 -2.67
CA PRO A 114 -15.19 20.06 -3.02
C PRO A 114 -16.18 19.61 -4.10
N ARG A 115 -17.37 20.23 -4.11
CA ARG A 115 -18.41 19.98 -5.14
C ARG A 115 -18.09 20.56 -6.53
N SER A 116 -16.94 21.20 -6.73
CA SER A 116 -16.59 21.87 -8.00
C SER A 116 -16.54 20.92 -9.21
N GLY A 117 -16.48 19.60 -8.97
CA GLY A 117 -16.22 18.59 -10.00
C GLY A 117 -14.74 18.53 -10.40
N GLU A 118 -13.88 19.25 -9.68
CA GLU A 118 -12.44 19.18 -9.84
C GLU A 118 -11.85 18.02 -9.02
N TRP A 119 -10.62 17.65 -9.36
CA TRP A 119 -9.88 16.65 -8.61
C TRP A 119 -9.30 17.27 -7.35
N PHE A 120 -9.63 16.68 -6.21
CA PHE A 120 -8.99 16.97 -4.94
C PHE A 120 -7.86 15.98 -4.71
N CYS A 121 -6.62 16.48 -4.62
CA CYS A 121 -5.42 15.68 -4.41
C CYS A 121 -4.77 16.10 -3.08
N PRO A 122 -4.98 15.36 -1.98
CA PRO A 122 -4.34 15.66 -0.71
C PRO A 122 -2.82 15.78 -0.86
N GLY A 123 -2.23 16.85 -0.31
CA GLY A 123 -0.78 17.06 -0.35
C GLY A 123 -0.16 17.31 -1.73
N ASN A 124 -0.94 17.27 -2.82
CA ASN A 124 -0.53 17.30 -4.25
C ASN A 124 0.44 16.17 -4.69
N LEU A 125 1.47 15.85 -3.91
CA LEU A 125 2.56 14.94 -4.26
C LEU A 125 3.22 14.35 -3.00
N TYR A 126 3.30 13.02 -2.92
CA TYR A 126 4.01 12.33 -1.85
C TYR A 126 5.28 11.69 -2.37
N GLN A 127 6.43 12.12 -1.85
CA GLN A 127 7.70 11.47 -2.16
C GLN A 127 7.84 10.15 -1.39
N VAL A 128 8.27 9.10 -2.08
CA VAL A 128 8.46 7.75 -1.54
C VAL A 128 9.92 7.37 -1.66
N PHE A 129 10.54 7.04 -0.52
CA PHE A 129 11.97 6.70 -0.39
C PHE A 129 12.14 5.18 -0.33
N PHE A 130 13.04 4.62 -1.13
CA PHE A 130 13.47 3.22 -0.99
C PHE A 130 14.54 3.08 0.11
N LEU A 131 14.34 2.13 1.03
CA LEU A 131 15.09 1.96 2.27
C LEU A 131 16.21 0.92 2.18
N ASP A 132 16.39 0.34 0.99
CA ASP A 132 17.45 -0.60 0.68
C ASP A 132 17.50 -1.85 1.59
N LEU A 133 16.41 -2.62 1.56
CA LEU A 133 16.32 -3.93 2.25
C LEU A 133 16.76 -5.07 1.31
N GLU A 134 17.03 -6.26 1.88
CA GLU A 134 17.51 -7.47 1.16
C GLU A 134 16.69 -7.82 -0.10
N ASP A 135 15.40 -7.50 -0.10
CA ASP A 135 14.51 -7.72 -1.23
C ASP A 135 14.55 -6.57 -2.24
N ARG A 136 15.36 -6.77 -3.28
CA ARG A 136 15.54 -5.84 -4.40
C ARG A 136 14.91 -6.34 -5.71
N LEU A 137 14.04 -7.35 -5.64
CA LEU A 137 13.46 -7.98 -6.84
C LEU A 137 11.94 -7.79 -6.93
N ARG A 138 11.23 -7.88 -5.80
CA ARG A 138 9.76 -7.78 -5.84
C ARG A 138 9.34 -6.35 -6.18
N PRO A 139 8.36 -6.15 -7.08
CA PRO A 139 7.82 -4.82 -7.33
C PRO A 139 7.23 -4.18 -6.07
N ILE A 140 7.21 -2.86 -6.01
CA ILE A 140 6.58 -2.10 -4.93
C ILE A 140 5.11 -1.92 -5.27
N LYS A 141 4.23 -2.63 -4.56
CA LYS A 141 2.78 -2.49 -4.72
C LYS A 141 2.21 -1.45 -3.78
N ILE A 142 1.38 -0.56 -4.32
CA ILE A 142 0.73 0.53 -3.59
C ILE A 142 -0.77 0.33 -3.69
N ASP A 143 -1.42 0.20 -2.53
CA ASP A 143 -2.87 0.07 -2.43
C ASP A 143 -3.45 1.36 -1.83
N LEU A 144 -4.44 1.95 -2.51
CA LEU A 144 -5.31 3.03 -2.03
C LEU A 144 -6.68 2.44 -1.72
N GLU A 145 -7.21 2.71 -0.53
CA GLU A 145 -8.56 2.38 -0.10
C GLU A 145 -9.22 3.60 0.53
N PHE A 146 -10.52 3.79 0.31
CA PHE A 146 -11.24 4.96 0.83
C PHE A 146 -12.70 4.66 1.14
N ASP A 147 -13.27 5.43 2.06
CA ASP A 147 -14.69 5.39 2.43
C ASP A 147 -15.17 6.78 2.89
N LEU A 148 -16.48 7.00 2.93
CA LEU A 148 -17.07 8.19 3.54
C LEU A 148 -16.71 8.25 5.02
N ALA A 149 -16.21 9.39 5.48
CA ALA A 149 -15.86 9.58 6.89
C ALA A 149 -17.07 9.39 7.82
N MET A 150 -18.28 9.67 7.35
CA MET A 150 -19.54 9.52 8.10
C MET A 150 -20.10 8.08 8.09
N GLY A 151 -19.64 7.25 7.15
CA GLY A 151 -20.14 5.89 6.92
C GLY A 151 -19.69 4.85 7.96
N MET A 152 -18.79 5.22 8.87
CA MET A 152 -18.29 4.31 9.92
C MET A 152 -19.33 3.97 11.00
N ASN A 153 -20.50 4.60 10.97
CA ASN A 153 -21.56 4.39 11.93
C ASN A 153 -22.64 3.48 11.32
N GLY A 154 -22.84 2.30 11.91
CA GLY A 154 -23.75 1.25 11.43
C GLY A 154 -25.24 1.65 11.36
N VAL A 155 -26.13 0.67 11.26
CA VAL A 155 -27.58 0.89 11.03
C VAL A 155 -28.17 1.88 12.05
N LYS A 156 -28.51 3.09 11.58
CA LYS A 156 -29.17 4.12 12.38
C LYS A 156 -30.65 3.77 12.52
N ARG A 157 -31.10 3.57 13.76
CA ARG A 157 -32.51 3.34 14.08
C ARG A 157 -33.09 4.58 14.74
N GLU A 158 -34.19 5.07 14.18
CA GLU A 158 -34.96 6.13 14.80
C GLU A 158 -35.62 5.62 16.07
N LYS A 159 -35.63 6.49 17.08
CA LYS A 159 -36.27 6.23 18.37
C LYS A 159 -37.40 7.24 18.57
N PRO A 160 -38.49 6.84 19.24
CA PRO A 160 -39.47 7.80 19.73
C PRO A 160 -38.78 8.90 20.54
N ASP A 161 -39.27 10.13 20.43
CA ASP A 161 -38.78 11.33 21.14
C ASP A 161 -37.39 11.85 20.74
N PHE A 162 -36.79 11.32 19.67
CA PHE A 162 -35.57 11.87 19.07
C PHE A 162 -35.87 12.58 17.74
N PRO A 163 -35.07 13.59 17.35
CA PRO A 163 -35.19 14.20 16.02
C PRO A 163 -35.09 13.16 14.92
N VAL A 164 -35.95 13.30 13.90
CA VAL A 164 -35.93 12.46 12.69
C VAL A 164 -34.59 12.66 11.99
N PHE A 165 -33.91 11.58 11.62
CA PHE A 165 -32.66 11.66 10.87
C PHE A 165 -32.91 12.27 9.50
N ASN A 166 -32.14 13.30 9.17
CA ASN A 166 -32.07 13.84 7.83
C ASN A 166 -31.25 12.90 6.94
N MET A 167 -31.90 12.20 6.00
CA MET A 167 -31.20 11.27 5.10
C MET A 167 -30.25 12.00 4.14
N ILE A 168 -30.45 13.30 3.92
CA ILE A 168 -29.58 14.12 3.07
C ILE A 168 -28.14 14.14 3.62
N ASP A 169 -27.98 14.15 4.94
CA ASP A 169 -26.68 14.21 5.62
C ASP A 169 -26.04 12.83 5.83
N ASP A 170 -26.66 11.77 5.31
CA ASP A 170 -26.20 10.38 5.47
C ASP A 170 -26.08 9.64 4.13
N PRO A 171 -25.28 10.16 3.17
CA PRO A 171 -25.10 9.52 1.89
C PRO A 171 -24.37 8.17 2.01
N ILE A 172 -24.53 7.33 1.00
CA ILE A 172 -23.79 6.08 0.82
C ILE A 172 -23.01 6.13 -0.50
N MET A 173 -21.84 5.50 -0.54
CA MET A 173 -21.12 5.36 -1.81
C MET A 173 -21.83 4.39 -2.73
N ASP A 174 -21.77 4.67 -4.02
CA ASP A 174 -22.17 3.74 -5.06
C ASP A 174 -21.32 2.46 -4.97
N ALA A 175 -22.00 1.33 -4.81
CA ALA A 175 -21.36 0.02 -4.66
C ALA A 175 -20.76 -0.49 -5.98
N ASP A 176 -21.22 0.03 -7.12
CA ASP A 176 -20.71 -0.35 -8.44
C ASP A 176 -19.38 0.34 -8.77
N TYR A 177 -19.01 1.38 -8.01
CA TYR A 177 -17.73 2.08 -8.16
C TYR A 177 -16.66 1.51 -7.22
N PRO A 178 -15.42 1.31 -7.69
CA PRO A 178 -14.38 0.71 -6.87
C PRO A 178 -13.88 1.67 -5.79
N HIS A 179 -14.00 1.25 -4.52
CA HIS A 179 -13.49 1.98 -3.35
C HIS A 179 -12.01 1.69 -3.06
N LYS A 180 -11.35 0.97 -3.97
CA LYS A 180 -9.94 0.59 -3.89
C LYS A 180 -9.28 0.74 -5.25
N ARG A 181 -8.01 1.16 -5.25
CA ARG A 181 -7.16 1.23 -6.44
C ARG A 181 -5.77 0.75 -6.08
N SER A 182 -5.11 0.05 -6.99
CA SER A 182 -3.74 -0.43 -6.80
C SER A 182 -2.87 -0.03 -7.98
N THR A 183 -1.61 0.23 -7.71
CA THR A 183 -0.57 0.40 -8.74
C THR A 183 0.72 -0.28 -8.29
N VAL A 184 1.64 -0.49 -9.24
CA VAL A 184 2.89 -1.19 -9.00
C VAL A 184 4.03 -0.41 -9.64
N VAL A 185 5.11 -0.25 -8.88
CA VAL A 185 6.39 0.27 -9.37
C VAL A 185 7.38 -0.89 -9.41
N GLY A 186 7.86 -1.22 -10.61
CA GLY A 186 8.93 -2.19 -10.79
C GLY A 186 10.24 -1.72 -10.15
N LEU A 187 11.13 -2.64 -9.85
CA LEU A 187 12.53 -2.32 -9.57
C LEU A 187 13.30 -2.57 -10.86
N ALA A 188 14.09 -1.59 -11.30
CA ALA A 188 14.88 -1.74 -12.50
C ALA A 188 16.01 -2.73 -12.21
N ASN A 189 15.96 -3.85 -12.90
CA ASN A 189 17.01 -4.87 -12.86
C ASN A 189 17.82 -4.71 -14.14
N THR A 190 19.14 -4.84 -14.07
CA THR A 190 19.99 -4.82 -15.28
C THR A 190 19.97 -6.15 -16.04
N CYS A 191 18.93 -6.96 -15.85
CA CYS A 191 18.81 -8.28 -16.43
C CYS A 191 18.00 -8.22 -17.71
N GLY A 192 18.28 -9.12 -18.65
CA GLY A 192 17.50 -9.25 -19.88
C GLY A 192 16.03 -9.67 -19.62
N ASP A 193 15.22 -9.68 -20.69
CA ASP A 193 13.82 -10.13 -20.65
C ASP A 193 13.67 -11.61 -20.22
N ASP A 194 14.76 -12.39 -20.29
CA ASP A 194 14.86 -13.78 -19.86
C ASP A 194 15.15 -13.95 -18.36
N GLY A 195 15.25 -12.85 -17.61
CA GLY A 195 15.57 -12.84 -16.18
C GLY A 195 17.07 -12.93 -15.90
N CYS A 196 17.47 -12.68 -14.65
CA CYS A 196 18.88 -12.59 -14.26
C CYS A 196 19.59 -13.96 -14.32
N GLN A 197 20.56 -14.11 -15.23
CA GLN A 197 21.38 -15.31 -15.36
C GLN A 197 22.71 -15.17 -14.62
N SER A 198 22.68 -15.48 -13.32
CA SER A 198 23.88 -15.51 -12.48
C SER A 198 24.70 -16.79 -12.68
N ASN A 199 26.00 -16.73 -12.41
CA ASN A 199 26.92 -17.86 -12.49
C ASN A 199 27.82 -17.87 -11.26
N LEU A 200 27.19 -18.17 -10.12
CA LEU A 200 27.86 -18.24 -8.81
C LEU A 200 28.79 -19.46 -8.75
N ARG A 201 30.04 -19.22 -8.38
CA ARG A 201 31.07 -20.24 -8.18
C ARG A 201 31.70 -20.07 -6.82
N VAL A 202 31.76 -21.16 -6.06
CA VAL A 202 32.38 -21.19 -4.73
C VAL A 202 33.57 -22.15 -4.78
N ARG A 203 34.72 -21.70 -4.27
CA ARG A 203 35.91 -22.52 -4.03
C ARG A 203 36.26 -22.42 -2.55
N GLY A 204 36.53 -23.55 -1.92
CA GLY A 204 36.92 -23.61 -0.52
C GLY A 204 38.26 -24.29 -0.35
N SER A 205 39.06 -23.82 0.60
CA SER A 205 40.27 -24.50 1.06
C SER A 205 40.33 -24.53 2.59
N ILE A 206 40.92 -25.61 3.10
CA ILE A 206 41.26 -25.81 4.50
C ILE A 206 42.78 -26.04 4.60
N PRO A 207 43.38 -25.92 5.79
CA PRO A 207 44.78 -26.31 5.99
C PRO A 207 44.99 -27.79 5.63
N GLU A 208 46.15 -28.11 5.06
CA GLU A 208 46.50 -29.50 4.69
C GLU A 208 46.53 -30.44 5.89
N GLU A 209 46.92 -29.93 7.06
CA GLU A 209 47.02 -30.70 8.29
C GLU A 209 46.00 -30.23 9.33
N VAL A 210 45.27 -31.21 9.87
CA VAL A 210 44.28 -31.00 10.94
C VAL A 210 44.64 -31.92 12.11
N VAL A 211 45.00 -31.33 13.25
CA VAL A 211 45.34 -32.09 14.45
C VAL A 211 44.07 -32.49 15.19
N VAL A 212 43.84 -33.80 15.32
CA VAL A 212 42.67 -34.36 16.03
C VAL A 212 43.00 -34.55 17.51
N GLY A 213 42.06 -34.21 18.40
CA GLY A 213 42.17 -34.45 19.85
C GLY A 213 42.70 -33.28 20.68
N ARG A 214 42.93 -32.12 20.06
CA ARG A 214 43.06 -30.83 20.74
C ARG A 214 42.02 -29.86 20.20
N ASP A 215 41.52 -28.98 21.06
CA ASP A 215 40.69 -27.86 20.62
C ASP A 215 41.56 -26.92 19.78
N GLY A 216 41.16 -26.71 18.53
CA GLY A 216 41.90 -25.91 17.55
C GLY A 216 40.96 -25.16 16.63
N LYS A 217 41.39 -23.99 16.17
CA LYS A 217 40.66 -23.22 15.16
C LYS A 217 41.06 -23.68 13.78
N LEU A 218 40.07 -23.96 12.93
CA LEU A 218 40.28 -24.38 11.55
C LEU A 218 39.87 -23.24 10.63
N LEU A 219 40.78 -22.75 9.80
CA LEU A 219 40.50 -21.63 8.90
C LEU A 219 39.94 -22.15 7.58
N LEU A 220 38.64 -21.98 7.37
CA LEU A 220 38.00 -22.22 6.09
C LEU A 220 38.12 -20.95 5.23
N THR A 221 38.87 -21.03 4.13
CA THR A 221 38.96 -19.93 3.17
C THR A 221 37.98 -20.21 2.03
N LEU A 222 37.04 -19.29 1.81
CA LEU A 222 36.06 -19.37 0.72
C LEU A 222 36.34 -18.24 -0.28
N ASN A 223 36.44 -18.59 -1.55
CA ASN A 223 36.45 -17.66 -2.67
C ASN A 223 35.14 -17.82 -3.44
N VAL A 224 34.36 -16.75 -3.51
CA VAL A 224 33.05 -16.72 -4.15
C VAL A 224 33.11 -15.74 -5.31
N THR A 225 32.74 -16.20 -6.49
CA THR A 225 32.77 -15.43 -7.73
C THR A 225 31.42 -15.52 -8.42
N ASN A 226 31.05 -14.50 -9.17
CA ASN A 226 29.85 -14.50 -10.02
C ASN A 226 30.28 -14.08 -11.42
N ASP A 227 30.38 -15.04 -12.35
CA ASP A 227 30.78 -14.80 -13.73
C ASP A 227 29.55 -14.69 -14.66
N GLY A 228 28.48 -14.07 -14.16
CA GLY A 228 27.19 -13.89 -14.82
C GLY A 228 26.53 -12.57 -14.39
N GLU A 229 25.22 -12.43 -14.62
CA GLU A 229 24.45 -11.26 -14.20
C GLU A 229 24.26 -11.20 -12.67
N GLU A 230 23.76 -10.07 -12.16
CA GLU A 230 23.62 -9.84 -10.71
C GLU A 230 22.83 -10.95 -10.01
N ALA A 231 23.43 -11.49 -8.96
CA ALA A 231 22.84 -12.51 -8.11
C ALA A 231 22.26 -11.84 -6.85
N HIS A 232 20.98 -11.50 -6.89
CA HIS A 232 20.30 -10.89 -5.75
C HIS A 232 20.06 -11.94 -4.65
N GLN A 233 20.26 -11.55 -3.38
CA GLN A 233 20.14 -12.43 -2.21
C GLN A 233 21.02 -13.69 -2.27
N ALA A 234 22.21 -13.60 -2.88
CA ALA A 234 23.15 -14.71 -2.91
C ALA A 234 23.65 -15.06 -1.49
N VAL A 235 23.44 -16.31 -1.08
CA VAL A 235 23.86 -16.83 0.22
C VAL A 235 24.87 -17.96 0.04
N VAL A 236 25.95 -17.93 0.82
CA VAL A 236 26.89 -19.05 0.92
C VAL A 236 26.51 -19.86 2.15
N SER A 237 26.23 -21.15 1.95
CA SER A 237 25.97 -22.08 3.04
C SER A 237 27.02 -23.19 3.06
N ALA A 238 27.54 -23.50 4.25
CA ALA A 238 28.50 -24.57 4.46
C ALA A 238 27.97 -25.53 5.52
N LYS A 239 27.89 -26.83 5.19
CA LYS A 239 27.49 -27.87 6.12
C LYS A 239 28.75 -28.40 6.82
N LEU A 240 28.93 -28.04 8.09
CA LEU A 240 30.07 -28.47 8.88
C LEU A 240 29.84 -29.88 9.47
N PRO A 241 30.91 -30.70 9.63
CA PRO A 241 30.83 -31.97 10.35
C PRO A 241 30.42 -31.76 11.82
N GLN A 242 29.80 -32.76 12.45
CA GLN A 242 29.25 -32.67 13.82
C GLN A 242 30.23 -32.22 14.93
N ARG A 243 31.55 -32.31 14.69
CA ARG A 243 32.59 -31.96 15.65
C ARG A 243 33.33 -30.65 15.30
N VAL A 244 32.82 -29.90 14.34
CA VAL A 244 33.33 -28.59 13.93
C VAL A 244 32.24 -27.56 14.22
N TYR A 245 32.56 -26.57 15.05
CA TYR A 245 31.65 -25.52 15.52
C TYR A 245 32.33 -24.16 15.51
#